data_AF-A0A081B1H2-F1
#
_entry.id   AF-A0A081B1H2-F1
#
_cell.length_a   1.000
_cell.length_b   1.000
_cell.length_c   1.000
_cell.angle_alpha   90.00
_cell.angle_beta   90.00
_cell.angle_gamma   90.00
#
_symmetry.space_group_name_H-M   'P 1'
#
loop_
_entity.id
_entity.type
_entity.pdbx_description
1 polymer ?
#
loop_
_entity_poly.entity_id
_entity_poly.type
_entity_poly.pdbx_seq_one_letter_code
_entity_poly.pdbx_strand_id
1 'polypeptide(L)'
;MDESIAEAKALVQGTLVPEKDLALVRKTLACSFNVEDALPVLHSIAKVDAPTWKATSIVQLARKQKVHKKVTIVFPKNYVTKCIAGINMYRKSFPSDDEAGRMGVSIKKLGTFTEKDLITMRDWHDESPKFDAFCDLAAWIRVSRFARITLPSPLNNCVTVDLQACAKRLETVNLKTTMDTRFGQVGIEEMAFFRRSEWLDDSCMKLVMSHLMDQDQDENKRSCIGAVNPLYARVHDEAMKLQVIGSSPLRSSNRMILVPVYLDGHWAGVVFDNAKSRAVVFDPMQTNKYYNQACTVIKKYFGNYSSNLKLVRQHAPRQEDTNSCGPLVLLFFECMVRGMAVPNVAREQLAYLRFRYLFLTSKGVFCRSPDTATSEE
;
A
#
# COMPACT_ATOMS: atom_id res chain seq x y z
N MET A 1 5.09 26.47 17.41
CA MET A 1 5.49 25.08 17.07
C MET A 1 5.36 24.19 18.30
N ASP A 2 5.80 24.66 19.46
CA ASP A 2 5.64 23.93 20.73
C ASP A 2 4.19 23.82 21.21
N GLU A 3 3.38 24.88 21.09
CA GLU A 3 1.95 24.81 21.42
C GLU A 3 1.20 23.78 20.57
N SER A 4 1.53 23.66 19.29
CA SER A 4 0.88 22.70 18.39
C SER A 4 1.26 21.24 18.67
N ILE A 5 2.47 20.99 19.15
CA ILE A 5 2.90 19.65 19.57
C ILE A 5 2.27 19.31 20.94
N ALA A 6 2.16 20.30 21.83
CA ALA A 6 1.50 20.15 23.12
C ALA A 6 -0.01 19.86 22.97
N GLU A 7 -0.68 20.54 22.04
CA GLU A 7 -2.11 20.36 21.74
C GLU A 7 -2.39 18.96 21.17
N ALA A 8 -1.55 18.50 20.24
CA ALA A 8 -1.61 17.14 19.71
C ALA A 8 -1.35 16.08 20.80
N LYS A 9 -0.34 16.29 21.66
CA LYS A 9 -0.07 15.40 22.80
C LYS A 9 -1.19 15.37 23.84
N ALA A 10 -1.86 16.50 24.10
CA ALA A 10 -2.98 16.60 25.05
C ALA A 10 -4.27 15.93 24.53
N LEU A 11 -4.46 15.89 23.20
CA LEU A 11 -5.49 15.10 22.52
C LEU A 11 -5.23 13.59 22.67
N VAL A 12 -3.97 13.16 22.56
CA VAL A 12 -3.54 11.75 22.75
C VAL A 12 -3.76 11.26 24.18
N GLN A 13 -3.66 12.12 25.19
CA GLN A 13 -3.88 11.79 26.60
C GLN A 13 -5.37 11.71 27.01
N GLY A 14 -6.31 11.94 26.08
CA GLY A 14 -7.75 11.88 26.36
C GLY A 14 -8.29 13.04 27.21
N THR A 15 -7.47 14.05 27.47
CA THR A 15 -7.81 15.25 28.26
C THR A 15 -8.54 16.34 27.46
N LEU A 16 -8.55 16.24 26.12
CA LEU A 16 -9.24 17.17 25.23
C LEU A 16 -10.13 16.43 24.23
N VAL A 17 -11.35 16.92 24.03
CA VAL A 17 -12.22 16.47 22.93
C VAL A 17 -11.68 17.04 21.62
N PRO A 18 -11.39 16.22 20.59
CA PRO A 18 -10.97 16.72 19.29
C PRO A 18 -11.91 17.79 18.77
N GLU A 19 -11.38 18.98 18.49
CA GLU A 19 -12.18 20.05 17.92
C GLU A 19 -12.67 19.63 16.54
N LYS A 20 -14.00 19.60 16.35
CA LYS A 20 -14.62 19.29 15.07
C LYS A 20 -14.40 20.45 14.11
N ASP A 21 -13.25 20.53 13.45
CA ASP A 21 -12.95 21.53 12.43
C ASP A 21 -12.03 21.00 11.32
N LEU A 22 -12.36 21.28 10.07
CA LEU A 22 -11.51 20.98 8.91
C LEU A 22 -10.16 21.71 8.98
N ALA A 23 -10.06 22.84 9.68
CA ALA A 23 -8.76 23.48 9.91
C ALA A 23 -7.81 22.56 10.70
N LEU A 24 -8.34 21.86 11.71
CA LEU A 24 -7.58 20.88 12.49
C LEU A 24 -7.26 19.63 11.67
N VAL A 25 -8.22 19.13 10.86
CA VAL A 25 -7.94 18.04 9.90
C VAL A 25 -6.78 18.40 8.97
N ARG A 26 -6.82 19.60 8.40
CA ARG A 26 -5.77 20.08 7.49
C ARG A 26 -4.41 20.16 8.17
N LYS A 27 -4.36 20.68 9.40
CA LYS A 27 -3.13 20.73 10.22
C LYS A 27 -2.64 19.32 10.53
N THR A 28 -3.54 18.41 10.89
CA THR A 28 -3.22 17.01 11.19
C THR A 28 -2.66 16.32 9.95
N LEU A 29 -3.34 16.40 8.81
CA LEU A 29 -2.83 15.90 7.52
C LEU A 29 -1.62 16.69 6.97
N ALA A 30 -1.15 17.72 7.65
CA ALA A 30 0.10 18.43 7.36
C ALA A 30 1.24 18.07 8.34
N CYS A 31 0.92 17.68 9.58
CA CYS A 31 1.89 17.55 10.68
C CYS A 31 1.92 16.15 11.35
N SER A 32 0.80 15.43 11.38
CA SER A 32 0.62 14.17 12.11
C SER A 32 0.22 13.07 11.14
N PHE A 33 1.16 12.17 10.87
CA PHE A 33 1.01 11.11 9.86
C PHE A 33 1.03 9.72 10.44
N ASN A 34 0.82 9.57 11.75
CA ASN A 34 0.65 8.28 12.39
C ASN A 34 -0.81 8.09 12.83
N VAL A 35 -1.17 6.83 13.09
CA VAL A 35 -2.54 6.44 13.43
C VAL A 35 -2.97 7.04 14.78
N GLU A 36 -2.08 7.00 15.77
CA GLU A 36 -2.34 7.43 17.15
C GLU A 36 -2.76 8.91 17.21
N ASP A 37 -2.08 9.78 16.47
CA ASP A 37 -2.35 11.21 16.44
C ASP A 37 -3.48 11.58 15.45
N ALA A 38 -3.53 10.95 14.28
CA ALA A 38 -4.40 11.40 13.19
C ALA A 38 -5.84 10.92 13.31
N LEU A 39 -6.07 9.65 13.69
CA LEU A 39 -7.41 9.08 13.70
C LEU A 39 -8.40 9.81 14.62
N PRO A 40 -8.05 10.21 15.86
CA PRO A 40 -8.97 10.94 16.72
C PRO A 40 -9.51 12.22 16.07
N VAL A 41 -8.66 12.92 15.31
CA VAL A 41 -9.06 14.13 14.56
C VAL A 41 -9.91 13.77 13.34
N LEU A 42 -9.47 12.79 12.54
CA LEU A 42 -10.18 12.40 11.31
C LEU A 42 -11.58 11.87 11.62
N HIS A 43 -11.73 11.06 12.67
CA HIS A 43 -13.03 10.52 13.12
C HIS A 43 -13.92 11.54 13.83
N SER A 44 -13.38 12.70 14.22
CA SER A 44 -14.20 13.77 14.84
C SER A 44 -15.16 14.45 13.85
N ILE A 45 -14.85 14.37 12.55
CA ILE A 45 -15.61 15.02 11.47
C ILE A 45 -16.66 14.07 10.91
N ALA A 46 -17.89 14.56 10.81
CA ALA A 46 -19.00 13.78 10.29
C ALA A 46 -19.14 13.94 8.77
N LYS A 47 -19.30 12.81 8.08
CA LYS A 47 -19.77 12.81 6.69
C LYS A 47 -21.27 13.06 6.66
N VAL A 48 -21.69 14.01 5.83
CA VAL A 48 -23.11 14.35 5.60
C VAL A 48 -23.50 14.11 4.14
N ASP A 49 -24.81 14.11 3.89
CA ASP A 49 -25.33 13.96 2.53
C ASP A 49 -24.97 15.14 1.62
N ALA A 50 -24.85 14.84 0.33
CA ALA A 50 -24.60 15.86 -0.67
C ALA A 50 -25.81 16.78 -0.84
N PRO A 51 -25.63 18.11 -0.84
CA PRO A 51 -26.66 19.04 -1.27
C PRO A 51 -27.04 18.82 -2.74
N THR A 52 -28.24 19.26 -3.11
CA THR A 52 -28.64 19.23 -4.53
C THR A 52 -27.77 20.19 -5.35
N TRP A 53 -27.37 19.78 -6.55
CA TRP A 53 -26.55 20.64 -7.41
C TRP A 53 -27.25 21.96 -7.77
N LYS A 54 -28.59 21.97 -7.87
CA LYS A 54 -29.38 23.18 -8.08
C LYS A 54 -29.25 24.21 -6.95
N ALA A 55 -28.88 23.77 -5.75
CA ALA A 55 -28.64 24.62 -4.59
C ALA A 55 -27.18 25.09 -4.47
N THR A 56 -26.32 24.71 -5.41
CA THR A 56 -24.87 24.92 -5.37
C THR A 56 -24.47 25.98 -6.40
N SER A 57 -23.64 26.93 -6.00
CA SER A 57 -23.14 27.98 -6.89
C SER A 57 -21.65 28.20 -6.65
N ILE A 58 -20.87 28.24 -7.73
CA ILE A 58 -19.45 28.62 -7.68
C ILE A 58 -19.38 30.13 -7.53
N VAL A 59 -18.58 30.61 -6.58
CA VAL A 59 -18.49 32.04 -6.25
C VAL A 59 -17.04 32.49 -6.10
N GLN A 60 -16.77 33.73 -6.50
CA GLN A 60 -15.56 34.45 -6.10
C GLN A 60 -15.80 35.05 -4.71
N LEU A 61 -14.87 34.82 -3.81
CA LEU A 61 -14.92 35.26 -2.41
C LEU A 61 -14.57 36.74 -2.32
N ALA A 62 -15.58 37.60 -2.30
CA ALA A 62 -15.41 39.03 -2.01
C ALA A 62 -15.38 39.29 -0.48
N ARG A 63 -14.77 40.41 -0.05
CA ARG A 63 -14.63 40.82 1.37
C ARG A 63 -15.92 40.80 2.21
N LYS A 64 -17.13 40.74 1.61
CA LYS A 64 -18.43 40.77 2.29
C LYS A 64 -19.17 39.42 2.36
N GLN A 65 -18.62 38.32 1.84
CA GLN A 65 -19.30 37.01 1.94
C GLN A 65 -19.14 36.38 3.33
N LYS A 66 -20.24 35.85 3.88
CA LYS A 66 -20.22 35.05 5.12
C LYS A 66 -19.67 33.66 4.81
N VAL A 67 -18.35 33.56 4.81
CA VAL A 67 -17.60 32.30 4.75
C VAL A 67 -17.72 31.59 6.11
N HIS A 68 -17.87 30.27 6.10
CA HIS A 68 -17.79 29.49 7.33
C HIS A 68 -16.44 29.68 8.01
N LYS A 69 -16.47 30.09 9.28
CA LYS A 69 -15.26 30.22 10.09
C LYS A 69 -14.79 28.88 10.68
N LYS A 70 -15.71 27.93 10.83
CA LYS A 70 -15.47 26.59 11.39
C LYS A 70 -16.31 25.58 10.61
N VAL A 71 -15.67 24.59 10.00
CA VAL A 71 -16.35 23.61 9.16
C VAL A 71 -16.24 22.25 9.83
N THR A 72 -17.37 21.70 10.27
CA THR A 72 -17.42 20.49 11.12
C THR A 72 -17.85 19.23 10.38
N ILE A 73 -18.02 19.32 9.06
CA ILE A 73 -18.61 18.29 8.20
C ILE A 73 -17.79 18.07 6.93
N VAL A 74 -17.91 16.87 6.34
CA VAL A 74 -17.40 16.54 5.00
C VAL A 74 -18.53 16.10 4.09
N PHE A 75 -18.59 16.64 2.88
CA PHE A 75 -19.53 16.17 1.85
C PHE A 75 -18.99 14.91 1.14
N PRO A 76 -19.82 14.13 0.43
CA PRO A 76 -19.36 12.96 -0.29
C PRO A 76 -18.30 13.28 -1.36
N LYS A 77 -17.31 12.39 -1.53
CA LYS A 77 -16.15 12.59 -2.43
C LYS A 77 -16.54 13.04 -3.84
N ASN A 78 -17.52 12.38 -4.46
CA ASN A 78 -18.01 12.72 -5.79
C ASN A 78 -18.55 14.16 -5.89
N TYR A 79 -19.29 14.61 -4.87
CA TYR A 79 -19.80 15.98 -4.79
C TYR A 79 -18.66 16.99 -4.63
N VAL A 80 -17.69 16.70 -3.74
CA VAL A 80 -16.50 17.53 -3.52
C VAL A 80 -15.68 17.65 -4.81
N THR A 81 -15.41 16.54 -5.49
CA THR A 81 -14.71 16.53 -6.78
C THR A 81 -15.43 17.38 -7.82
N LYS A 82 -16.76 17.29 -7.89
CA LYS A 82 -17.57 18.11 -8.80
C LYS A 82 -17.48 19.61 -8.48
N CYS A 83 -17.47 19.97 -7.20
CA CYS A 83 -17.28 21.34 -6.75
C CYS A 83 -15.91 21.89 -7.14
N ILE A 84 -14.83 21.12 -6.90
CA ILE A 84 -13.46 21.50 -7.27
C ILE A 84 -13.33 21.65 -8.79
N ALA A 85 -13.90 20.73 -9.57
CA ALA A 85 -13.93 20.83 -11.03
C ALA A 85 -14.70 22.08 -11.50
N GLY A 86 -15.82 22.41 -10.86
CA GLY A 86 -16.57 23.64 -11.11
C GLY A 86 -15.78 24.91 -10.84
N ILE A 87 -15.03 24.95 -9.73
CA ILE A 87 -14.09 26.05 -9.42
C ILE A 87 -13.04 26.18 -10.53
N ASN A 88 -12.39 25.08 -10.92
CA ASN A 88 -11.36 25.10 -11.96
C ASN A 88 -11.91 25.56 -13.31
N MET A 89 -13.14 25.20 -13.65
CA MET A 89 -13.80 25.64 -14.88
C MET A 89 -14.12 27.13 -14.84
N TYR A 90 -14.71 27.61 -13.75
CA TYR A 90 -15.06 29.02 -13.58
C TYR A 90 -13.82 29.92 -13.54
N ARG A 91 -12.72 29.44 -12.95
CA ARG A 91 -11.43 30.16 -12.94
C ARG A 91 -10.92 30.47 -14.36
N LYS A 92 -11.11 29.56 -15.32
CA LYS A 92 -10.71 29.77 -16.73
C LYS A 92 -11.47 30.89 -17.43
N SER A 93 -12.56 31.37 -16.85
CA SER A 93 -13.32 32.51 -17.37
C SER A 93 -12.68 33.86 -17.01
N PHE A 94 -11.60 33.89 -16.23
CA PHE A 94 -10.89 35.11 -15.86
C PHE A 94 -9.56 35.24 -16.62
N PRO A 95 -9.16 36.48 -16.99
CA PRO A 95 -7.97 36.73 -17.80
C PRO A 95 -6.62 36.60 -17.06
N SER A 96 -6.60 36.43 -15.73
CA SER A 96 -5.38 36.27 -14.93
C SER A 96 -5.45 35.08 -13.97
N ASP A 97 -4.36 34.32 -13.84
CA ASP A 97 -4.22 33.19 -12.90
C ASP A 97 -4.12 33.60 -11.41
N ASP A 98 -4.13 34.89 -11.09
CA ASP A 98 -3.84 35.47 -9.76
C ASP A 98 -5.00 35.34 -8.72
N GLU A 99 -5.90 34.39 -8.91
CA GLU A 99 -7.11 34.18 -8.09
C GLU A 99 -7.07 32.88 -7.26
N ALA A 100 -5.88 32.28 -7.11
CA ALA A 100 -5.69 31.09 -6.26
C ALA A 100 -6.16 31.38 -4.82
N GLY A 101 -7.07 30.55 -4.29
CA GLY A 101 -7.62 30.71 -2.94
C GLY A 101 -8.71 31.78 -2.76
N ARG A 102 -9.11 32.48 -3.83
CA ARG A 102 -10.23 33.44 -3.82
C ARG A 102 -11.55 32.83 -4.29
N MET A 103 -11.58 31.52 -4.49
CA MET A 103 -12.75 30.79 -4.97
C MET A 103 -13.42 30.00 -3.86
N GLY A 104 -14.71 29.78 -4.01
CA GLY A 104 -15.49 28.96 -3.09
C GLY A 104 -16.79 28.46 -3.70
N VAL A 105 -17.54 27.74 -2.88
CA VAL A 105 -18.86 27.22 -3.23
C VAL A 105 -19.87 27.69 -2.21
N SER A 106 -20.88 28.42 -2.69
CA SER A 106 -22.04 28.83 -1.91
C SER A 106 -23.14 27.79 -2.07
N ILE A 107 -23.64 27.28 -0.95
CA ILE A 107 -24.72 26.30 -0.92
C ILE A 107 -25.92 26.91 -0.20
N LYS A 108 -27.08 26.90 -0.85
CA LYS A 108 -28.32 27.46 -0.29
C LYS A 108 -28.60 26.83 1.08
N LYS A 109 -28.84 27.69 2.09
CA LYS A 109 -29.06 27.33 3.51
C LYS A 109 -27.85 26.76 4.26
N LEU A 110 -26.80 26.33 3.55
CA LEU A 110 -25.58 25.80 4.17
C LEU A 110 -24.43 26.79 4.15
N GLY A 111 -24.52 27.95 3.48
CA GLY A 111 -23.46 28.96 3.50
C GLY A 111 -22.34 28.71 2.50
N THR A 112 -21.23 29.42 2.66
CA THR A 112 -20.11 29.40 1.71
C THR A 112 -18.91 28.66 2.27
N PHE A 113 -18.39 27.70 1.49
CA PHE A 113 -17.20 26.91 1.76
C PHE A 113 -16.07 27.40 0.86
N THR A 114 -14.86 27.52 1.39
CA THR A 114 -13.71 27.93 0.59
C THR A 114 -13.23 26.78 -0.29
N GLU A 115 -12.51 27.10 -1.37
CA GLU A 115 -11.76 26.10 -2.13
C GLU A 115 -10.84 25.25 -1.23
N LYS A 116 -10.20 25.90 -0.26
CA LYS A 116 -9.33 25.25 0.71
C LYS A 116 -10.07 24.21 1.56
N ASP A 117 -11.33 24.47 1.92
CA ASP A 117 -12.16 23.52 2.68
C ASP A 117 -12.53 22.33 1.81
N LEU A 118 -12.90 22.55 0.55
CA LEU A 118 -13.21 21.48 -0.40
C LEU A 118 -12.00 20.59 -0.68
N ILE A 119 -10.81 21.19 -0.83
CA ILE A 119 -9.55 20.45 -0.95
C ILE A 119 -9.32 19.61 0.31
N THR A 120 -9.51 20.18 1.50
CA THR A 120 -9.37 19.42 2.76
C THR A 120 -10.40 18.29 2.88
N MET A 121 -11.64 18.49 2.43
CA MET A 121 -12.63 17.41 2.39
C MET A 121 -12.21 16.28 1.44
N ARG A 122 -11.65 16.61 0.27
CA ARG A 122 -11.09 15.63 -0.67
C ARG A 122 -9.94 14.86 -0.01
N ASP A 123 -8.98 15.58 0.57
CA ASP A 123 -7.82 14.97 1.22
C ASP A 123 -8.25 14.09 2.40
N TRP A 124 -9.28 14.48 3.16
CA TRP A 124 -9.88 13.63 4.19
C TRP A 124 -10.44 12.32 3.60
N HIS A 125 -11.11 12.35 2.45
CA HIS A 125 -11.60 11.11 1.79
C HIS A 125 -10.47 10.25 1.24
N ASP A 126 -9.36 10.85 0.82
CA ASP A 126 -8.23 10.15 0.22
C ASP A 126 -7.33 9.53 1.30
N GLU A 127 -7.15 10.21 2.42
CA GLU A 127 -6.22 9.81 3.48
C GLU A 127 -6.88 8.97 4.58
N SER A 128 -8.12 9.28 5.02
CA SER A 128 -8.75 8.56 6.14
C SER A 128 -8.79 7.02 5.95
N PRO A 129 -9.14 6.49 4.76
CA PRO A 129 -9.13 5.03 4.55
C PRO A 129 -7.76 4.38 4.76
N LYS A 130 -6.66 5.12 4.51
CA LYS A 130 -5.29 4.62 4.73
C LYS A 130 -5.00 4.47 6.22
N PHE A 131 -5.36 5.48 7.02
CA PHE A 131 -5.23 5.43 8.47
C PHE A 131 -6.12 4.35 9.10
N ASP A 132 -7.36 4.21 8.63
CA ASP A 132 -8.28 3.16 9.07
C ASP A 132 -7.72 1.77 8.76
N ALA A 133 -7.18 1.57 7.55
CA ALA A 133 -6.57 0.31 7.13
C ALA A 133 -5.33 -0.04 7.97
N PHE A 134 -4.51 0.96 8.33
CA PHE A 134 -3.32 0.76 9.16
C PHE A 134 -3.67 0.49 10.64
N CYS A 135 -4.73 1.13 11.15
CA CYS A 135 -5.30 0.84 12.45
C CYS A 135 -5.83 -0.60 12.53
N ASP A 136 -6.57 -1.05 11.51
CA ASP A 136 -7.02 -2.45 11.42
C ASP A 136 -5.84 -3.44 11.29
N LEU A 137 -4.77 -3.08 10.57
CA LEU A 137 -3.54 -3.88 10.53
C LEU A 137 -2.95 -4.05 11.93
N ALA A 138 -2.78 -2.96 12.69
CA ALA A 138 -2.24 -2.99 14.06
C ALA A 138 -3.15 -3.82 14.99
N ALA A 139 -4.47 -3.61 14.92
CA ALA A 139 -5.45 -4.35 15.71
C ALA A 139 -5.45 -5.85 15.38
N TRP A 140 -5.36 -6.21 14.09
CA TRP A 140 -5.27 -7.61 13.66
C TRP A 140 -4.02 -8.30 14.19
N ILE A 141 -2.85 -7.65 14.12
CA ILE A 141 -1.60 -8.19 14.66
C ILE A 141 -1.71 -8.38 16.17
N ARG A 142 -2.25 -7.39 16.89
CA ARG A 142 -2.43 -7.42 18.35
C ARG A 142 -3.22 -8.63 18.84
N VAL A 143 -4.27 -9.01 18.12
CA VAL A 143 -5.13 -10.14 18.51
C VAL A 143 -4.71 -11.47 17.91
N SER A 144 -3.73 -11.47 17.01
CA SER A 144 -3.22 -12.69 16.38
C SER A 144 -2.41 -13.54 17.36
N ARG A 145 -2.35 -14.86 17.11
CA ARG A 145 -1.61 -15.80 17.95
C ARG A 145 -0.86 -16.81 17.08
N PHE A 146 0.45 -16.66 16.96
CA PHE A 146 1.27 -17.48 16.05
C PHE A 146 2.21 -18.48 16.75
N ALA A 147 2.24 -18.50 18.09
CA ALA A 147 3.17 -19.33 18.87
C ALA A 147 3.04 -20.85 18.62
N ARG A 148 1.92 -21.33 18.08
CA ARG A 148 1.67 -22.75 17.77
C ARG A 148 1.81 -23.10 16.29
N ILE A 149 2.19 -22.14 15.45
CA ILE A 149 2.35 -22.36 14.01
C ILE A 149 3.53 -23.30 13.78
N THR A 150 3.25 -24.41 13.10
CA THR A 150 4.27 -25.38 12.69
C THR A 150 4.51 -25.24 11.18
N LEU A 151 5.64 -24.68 10.79
CA LEU A 151 6.12 -24.63 9.40
C LEU A 151 7.59 -25.03 9.36
N PRO A 152 8.09 -25.59 8.26
CA PRO A 152 9.52 -25.92 8.11
C PRO A 152 10.40 -24.69 8.33
N SER A 153 11.56 -24.87 8.99
CA SER A 153 12.56 -23.79 9.07
C SER A 153 13.08 -23.45 7.67
N PRO A 154 13.25 -22.16 7.29
CA PRO A 154 13.13 -20.96 8.13
C PRO A 154 11.78 -20.24 8.02
N LEU A 155 10.73 -20.91 7.54
CA LEU A 155 9.41 -20.30 7.38
C LEU A 155 8.76 -19.98 8.73
N ASN A 156 9.14 -20.66 9.82
CA ASN A 156 8.64 -20.41 11.18
C ASN A 156 9.46 -19.37 11.99
N ASN A 157 10.39 -18.63 11.38
CA ASN A 157 11.33 -17.75 12.08
C ASN A 157 10.73 -16.47 12.72
N CYS A 158 9.40 -16.28 12.70
CA CYS A 158 8.70 -15.13 13.29
C CYS A 158 7.63 -15.53 14.31
N VAL A 159 7.54 -16.81 14.70
CA VAL A 159 6.51 -17.29 15.65
C VAL A 159 6.68 -16.75 17.07
N THR A 160 7.88 -16.32 17.42
CA THR A 160 8.25 -15.77 18.75
C THR A 160 8.28 -14.24 18.79
N VAL A 161 7.93 -13.56 17.68
CA VAL A 161 7.92 -12.09 17.63
C VAL A 161 6.85 -11.55 18.59
N ASP A 162 7.20 -10.52 19.34
CA ASP A 162 6.26 -9.80 20.20
C ASP A 162 5.26 -9.00 19.37
N LEU A 163 4.08 -9.60 19.16
CA LEU A 163 2.99 -9.01 18.38
C LEU A 163 2.42 -7.75 19.04
N GLN A 164 2.48 -7.62 20.38
CA GLN A 164 2.01 -6.42 21.07
C GLN A 164 2.93 -5.24 20.78
N ALA A 165 4.25 -5.46 20.88
CA ALA A 165 5.24 -4.45 20.54
C ALA A 165 5.16 -4.06 19.06
N CYS A 166 4.99 -5.03 18.15
CA CYS A 166 4.79 -4.74 16.72
C CYS A 166 3.54 -3.88 16.48
N ALA A 167 2.40 -4.25 17.07
CA ALA A 167 1.15 -3.50 16.91
C ALA A 167 1.28 -2.06 17.44
N LYS A 168 1.87 -1.87 18.63
CA LYS A 168 2.07 -0.52 19.19
C LYS A 168 3.00 0.33 18.33
N ARG A 169 4.04 -0.27 17.74
CA ARG A 169 4.94 0.46 16.81
C ARG A 169 4.19 0.93 15.58
N LEU A 170 3.35 0.09 14.95
CA LEU A 170 2.58 0.47 13.76
C LEU A 170 1.71 1.71 13.98
N GLU A 171 1.15 1.87 15.18
CA GLU A 171 0.29 3.01 15.50
C GLU A 171 1.03 4.36 15.45
N THR A 172 2.36 4.33 15.61
CA THR A 172 3.24 5.51 15.65
C THR A 172 4.01 5.76 14.35
N VAL A 173 3.90 4.87 13.36
CA VAL A 173 4.63 4.99 12.09
C VAL A 173 4.09 6.15 11.24
N ASN A 174 4.99 6.91 10.63
CA ASN A 174 4.64 7.96 9.68
C ASN A 174 4.26 7.38 8.31
N LEU A 175 2.96 7.39 7.99
CA LEU A 175 2.37 6.85 6.76
C LEU A 175 2.73 7.62 5.49
N LYS A 176 3.33 8.83 5.57
CA LYS A 176 3.83 9.55 4.39
C LYS A 176 5.21 9.12 3.95
N THR A 177 5.90 8.33 4.76
CA THR A 177 7.23 7.85 4.40
C THR A 177 7.14 6.65 3.47
N THR A 178 8.24 6.39 2.78
CA THR A 178 8.37 5.30 1.83
C THR A 178 9.43 4.31 2.30
N MET A 179 9.35 3.10 1.76
CA MET A 179 10.34 2.06 1.89
C MET A 179 11.04 1.87 0.56
N ASP A 180 12.38 1.88 0.58
CA ASP A 180 13.17 1.59 -0.60
C ASP A 180 13.11 0.08 -0.90
N THR A 181 12.86 -0.23 -2.18
CA THR A 181 12.94 -1.59 -2.71
C THR A 181 13.81 -1.58 -3.97
N ARG A 182 14.22 -2.77 -4.42
CA ARG A 182 14.90 -2.91 -5.73
C ARG A 182 14.05 -2.51 -6.93
N PHE A 183 12.76 -2.23 -6.74
CA PHE A 183 11.82 -1.78 -7.76
C PHE A 183 11.47 -0.29 -7.65
N GLY A 184 12.12 0.44 -6.74
CA GLY A 184 11.78 1.82 -6.37
C GLY A 184 11.06 1.91 -5.02
N GLN A 185 10.54 3.08 -4.71
CA GLN A 185 9.92 3.37 -3.42
C GLN A 185 8.48 2.84 -3.34
N VAL A 186 8.12 2.29 -2.18
CA VAL A 186 6.77 1.83 -1.83
C VAL A 186 6.27 2.64 -0.64
N GLY A 187 5.06 3.18 -0.70
CA GLY A 187 4.46 3.89 0.44
C GLY A 187 4.24 2.95 1.62
N ILE A 188 4.47 3.43 2.85
CA ILE A 188 4.26 2.61 4.06
C ILE A 188 2.80 2.17 4.17
N GLU A 189 1.84 3.00 3.78
CA GLU A 189 0.41 2.70 3.87
C GLU A 189 0.03 1.40 3.15
N GLU A 190 0.77 1.03 2.10
CA GLU A 190 0.56 -0.19 1.31
C GLU A 190 0.78 -1.47 2.14
N MET A 191 1.54 -1.39 3.23
CA MET A 191 1.73 -2.50 4.16
C MET A 191 0.40 -2.97 4.78
N ALA A 192 -0.64 -2.12 4.80
CA ALA A 192 -1.96 -2.49 5.29
C ALA A 192 -2.58 -3.65 4.50
N PHE A 193 -2.19 -3.90 3.24
CA PHE A 193 -2.69 -5.01 2.44
C PHE A 193 -2.23 -6.39 2.92
N PHE A 194 -1.21 -6.47 3.79
CA PHE A 194 -0.87 -7.74 4.46
C PHE A 194 -1.93 -8.20 5.45
N ARG A 195 -2.80 -7.31 5.95
CA ARG A 195 -3.73 -7.64 7.03
C ARG A 195 -4.77 -8.68 6.61
N ARG A 196 -5.12 -9.56 7.57
CA ARG A 196 -6.28 -10.46 7.51
C ARG A 196 -6.40 -11.20 6.17
N SER A 197 -7.36 -10.77 5.38
CA SER A 197 -7.92 -11.39 4.18
C SER A 197 -7.91 -10.42 3.00
N GLU A 198 -7.10 -9.36 3.07
CA GLU A 198 -6.92 -8.42 1.99
C GLU A 198 -6.17 -9.05 0.82
N TRP A 199 -6.47 -8.58 -0.39
CA TRP A 199 -5.74 -8.99 -1.58
C TRP A 199 -4.39 -8.29 -1.59
N LEU A 200 -3.30 -9.05 -1.65
CA LEU A 200 -1.98 -8.45 -1.81
C LEU A 200 -1.91 -7.74 -3.17
N ASP A 201 -1.41 -6.52 -3.16
CA ASP A 201 -1.22 -5.69 -4.33
C ASP A 201 0.20 -5.84 -4.90
N ASP A 202 0.54 -5.04 -5.92
CA ASP A 202 1.89 -5.04 -6.48
C ASP A 202 2.94 -4.49 -5.50
N SER A 203 2.56 -3.59 -4.59
CA SER A 203 3.45 -3.07 -3.54
C SER A 203 3.89 -4.16 -2.56
N CYS A 204 2.95 -5.00 -2.09
CA CYS A 204 3.25 -6.16 -1.26
C CYS A 204 4.21 -7.14 -1.96
N MET A 205 4.00 -7.37 -3.26
CA MET A 205 4.88 -8.22 -4.06
C MET A 205 6.29 -7.62 -4.17
N LYS A 206 6.41 -6.31 -4.46
CA LYS A 206 7.70 -5.59 -4.54
C LYS A 206 8.49 -5.71 -3.23
N LEU A 207 7.83 -5.48 -2.09
CA LEU A 207 8.46 -5.53 -0.76
C LEU A 207 9.09 -6.91 -0.51
N VAL A 208 8.32 -7.98 -0.68
CA VAL A 208 8.78 -9.34 -0.35
C VAL A 208 9.78 -9.84 -1.36
N MET A 209 9.58 -9.60 -2.66
CA MET A 209 10.53 -10.00 -3.69
C MET A 209 11.87 -9.27 -3.53
N SER A 210 11.85 -7.97 -3.19
CA SER A 210 13.07 -7.20 -2.90
C SER A 210 13.82 -7.81 -1.71
N HIS A 211 13.10 -8.13 -0.63
CA HIS A 211 13.69 -8.79 0.53
C HIS A 211 14.33 -10.15 0.18
N LEU A 212 13.69 -10.97 -0.67
CA LEU A 212 14.27 -12.24 -1.12
C LEU A 212 15.56 -12.04 -1.92
N MET A 213 15.60 -11.03 -2.79
CA MET A 213 16.82 -10.67 -3.55
C MET A 213 17.95 -10.20 -2.63
N ASP A 214 17.62 -9.53 -1.53
CA ASP A 214 18.63 -9.06 -0.58
C ASP A 214 19.29 -10.19 0.22
N GLN A 215 18.65 -11.36 0.32
CA GLN A 215 19.14 -12.51 1.07
C GLN A 215 20.15 -13.38 0.32
N ASP A 216 20.25 -13.26 -1.01
CA ASP A 216 21.10 -14.13 -1.84
C ASP A 216 22.01 -13.28 -2.74
N GLN A 217 23.18 -12.94 -2.20
CA GLN A 217 24.18 -12.10 -2.85
C GLN A 217 25.43 -12.90 -3.23
N ASP A 218 26.00 -12.58 -4.38
CA ASP A 218 27.33 -13.05 -4.78
C ASP A 218 28.44 -12.35 -3.97
N GLU A 219 29.69 -12.74 -4.22
CA GLU A 219 30.89 -12.18 -3.58
C GLU A 219 31.02 -10.66 -3.77
N ASN A 220 30.38 -10.09 -4.79
CA ASN A 220 30.35 -8.66 -5.09
C ASN A 220 29.12 -7.95 -4.49
N LYS A 221 28.42 -8.58 -3.55
CA LYS A 221 27.16 -8.09 -2.94
C LYS A 221 26.03 -7.87 -3.96
N ARG A 222 26.11 -8.49 -5.14
CA ARG A 222 25.06 -8.39 -6.16
C ARG A 222 24.10 -9.55 -6.00
N SER A 223 22.80 -9.27 -6.06
CA SER A 223 21.80 -10.33 -5.97
C SER A 223 21.99 -11.37 -7.08
N CYS A 224 22.08 -12.65 -6.69
CA CYS A 224 22.02 -13.77 -7.60
C CYS A 224 20.59 -14.01 -8.12
N ILE A 225 19.59 -13.44 -7.45
CA ILE A 225 18.17 -13.50 -7.82
C ILE A 225 17.79 -12.22 -8.58
N GLY A 226 17.18 -12.38 -9.75
CA GLY A 226 16.49 -11.32 -10.47
C GLY A 226 15.00 -11.36 -10.21
N ALA A 227 14.31 -10.27 -10.43
CA ALA A 227 12.86 -10.24 -10.32
C ALA A 227 12.22 -9.22 -11.27
N VAL A 228 11.03 -9.54 -11.77
CA VAL A 228 10.24 -8.64 -12.61
C VAL A 228 9.36 -7.76 -11.73
N ASN A 229 9.35 -6.45 -12.00
CA ASN A 229 8.52 -5.47 -11.29
C ASN A 229 7.03 -5.80 -11.49
N PRO A 230 6.28 -6.22 -10.44
CA PRO A 230 4.89 -6.68 -10.56
C PRO A 230 3.93 -5.67 -11.20
N LEU A 231 4.27 -4.38 -11.20
CA LEU A 231 3.47 -3.33 -11.80
C LEU A 231 3.22 -3.54 -13.30
N TYR A 232 4.13 -4.23 -14.02
CA TYR A 232 3.99 -4.48 -15.46
C TYR A 232 2.64 -5.11 -15.81
N ALA A 233 2.10 -5.94 -14.92
CA ALA A 233 0.87 -6.67 -15.15
C ALA A 233 -0.39 -5.79 -15.11
N ARG A 234 -0.29 -4.59 -14.52
CA ARG A 234 -1.36 -3.58 -14.48
C ARG A 234 -1.24 -2.51 -15.56
N VAL A 235 -0.11 -2.47 -16.27
CA VAL A 235 0.08 -1.51 -17.37
C VAL A 235 -0.68 -1.99 -18.60
N HIS A 236 -1.62 -1.16 -19.07
CA HIS A 236 -2.41 -1.47 -20.27
C HIS A 236 -1.66 -1.20 -21.57
N ASP A 237 -0.86 -0.14 -21.60
CA ASP A 237 -0.02 0.20 -22.76
C ASP A 237 1.13 -0.79 -22.92
N GLU A 238 1.26 -1.38 -24.11
CA GLU A 238 2.25 -2.44 -24.34
C GLU A 238 3.69 -1.91 -24.33
N ALA A 239 3.93 -0.69 -24.81
CA ALA A 239 5.28 -0.09 -24.81
C ALA A 239 5.73 0.22 -23.38
N MET A 240 4.86 0.84 -22.57
CA MET A 240 5.12 1.09 -21.15
C MET A 240 5.30 -0.23 -20.38
N LYS A 241 4.52 -1.27 -20.71
CA LYS A 241 4.68 -2.60 -20.08
C LYS A 241 6.07 -3.17 -20.35
N LEU A 242 6.53 -3.13 -21.61
CA LEU A 242 7.88 -3.56 -21.97
C LEU A 242 8.96 -2.70 -21.30
N GLN A 243 8.71 -1.40 -21.14
CA GLN A 243 9.61 -0.51 -20.40
C GLN A 243 9.71 -0.88 -18.92
N VAL A 244 8.60 -1.19 -18.25
CA VAL A 244 8.58 -1.64 -16.84
C VAL A 244 9.30 -2.98 -16.68
N ILE A 245 9.13 -3.90 -17.63
CA ILE A 245 9.88 -5.16 -17.65
C ILE A 245 11.38 -4.88 -17.85
N GLY A 246 11.74 -4.00 -18.79
CA GLY A 246 13.12 -3.66 -19.09
C GLY A 246 13.85 -2.92 -17.97
N SER A 247 13.14 -2.17 -17.12
CA SER A 247 13.69 -1.50 -15.94
C SER A 247 13.68 -2.36 -14.68
N SER A 248 13.19 -3.59 -14.76
CA SER A 248 13.15 -4.51 -13.62
C SER A 248 14.56 -4.95 -13.21
N PRO A 249 14.81 -5.21 -11.91
CA PRO A 249 16.13 -5.57 -11.39
C PRO A 249 16.46 -7.05 -11.69
N LEU A 250 16.66 -7.37 -12.97
CA LEU A 250 16.98 -8.70 -13.46
C LEU A 250 18.05 -8.65 -14.56
N ARG A 251 18.82 -9.72 -14.66
CA ARG A 251 19.93 -9.94 -15.59
C ARG A 251 19.82 -11.36 -16.12
N SER A 252 20.24 -11.58 -17.36
CA SER A 252 20.31 -12.92 -17.95
C SER A 252 21.22 -13.87 -17.16
N SER A 253 22.22 -13.34 -16.45
CA SER A 253 23.12 -14.10 -15.59
C SER A 253 22.58 -14.43 -14.20
N ASN A 254 21.37 -13.97 -13.83
CA ASN A 254 20.79 -14.33 -12.55
C ASN A 254 20.57 -15.84 -12.46
N ARG A 255 20.91 -16.43 -11.32
CA ARG A 255 20.71 -17.85 -11.02
C ARG A 255 19.23 -18.23 -11.04
N MET A 256 18.40 -17.32 -10.53
CA MET A 256 16.95 -17.42 -10.57
C MET A 256 16.31 -16.09 -10.94
N ILE A 257 15.18 -16.12 -11.65
CA ILE A 257 14.35 -14.95 -11.92
C ILE A 257 12.92 -15.19 -11.43
N LEU A 258 12.43 -14.31 -10.56
CA LEU A 258 11.07 -14.34 -10.02
C LEU A 258 10.14 -13.49 -10.91
N VAL A 259 9.07 -14.09 -11.43
CA VAL A 259 8.12 -13.44 -12.33
C VAL A 259 6.71 -13.56 -11.73
N PRO A 260 6.19 -12.52 -11.09
CA PRO A 260 4.81 -12.48 -10.63
C PRO A 260 3.91 -12.28 -11.85
N VAL A 261 2.88 -13.11 -12.01
CA VAL A 261 1.96 -13.05 -13.14
C VAL A 261 0.58 -12.70 -12.62
N TYR A 262 0.01 -11.59 -13.10
CA TYR A 262 -1.38 -11.26 -12.80
C TYR A 262 -2.28 -11.83 -13.91
N LEU A 263 -3.22 -12.69 -13.53
CA LEU A 263 -4.18 -13.32 -14.42
C LEU A 263 -5.56 -12.66 -14.22
N ASP A 264 -6.65 -13.38 -14.52
CA ASP A 264 -8.04 -12.92 -14.42
C ASP A 264 -8.47 -12.55 -12.97
N GLY A 265 -7.84 -11.55 -12.36
CA GLY A 265 -8.12 -11.05 -11.01
C GLY A 265 -7.30 -11.68 -9.88
N HIS A 266 -6.26 -12.48 -10.17
CA HIS A 266 -5.45 -13.12 -9.12
C HIS A 266 -3.97 -13.28 -9.51
N TRP A 267 -3.13 -13.52 -8.50
CA TRP A 267 -1.70 -13.75 -8.67
C TRP A 267 -1.36 -15.21 -8.94
N ALA A 268 -0.50 -15.42 -9.93
CA ALA A 268 0.29 -16.62 -10.17
C ALA A 268 1.80 -16.27 -10.13
N GLY A 269 2.66 -17.27 -10.12
CA GLY A 269 4.10 -17.09 -10.05
C GLY A 269 4.83 -17.98 -11.04
N VAL A 270 5.91 -17.46 -11.60
CA VAL A 270 6.86 -18.23 -12.42
C VAL A 270 8.26 -18.00 -11.87
N VAL A 271 9.04 -19.08 -11.74
CA VAL A 271 10.47 -19.00 -11.44
C VAL A 271 11.25 -19.59 -12.59
N PHE A 272 12.11 -18.79 -13.20
CA PHE A 272 13.14 -19.27 -14.10
C PHE A 272 14.34 -19.69 -13.25
N ASP A 273 14.55 -20.99 -13.11
CA ASP A 273 15.64 -21.61 -12.36
C ASP A 273 16.71 -22.04 -13.37
N ASN A 274 17.60 -21.09 -13.68
CA ASN A 274 18.64 -21.24 -14.69
C ASN A 274 19.67 -22.29 -14.27
N ALA A 275 19.90 -22.47 -12.96
CA ALA A 275 20.80 -23.49 -12.44
C ALA A 275 20.29 -24.92 -12.71
N LYS A 276 18.97 -25.12 -12.81
CA LYS A 276 18.34 -26.43 -13.08
C LYS A 276 17.65 -26.50 -14.44
N SER A 277 17.91 -25.51 -15.31
CA SER A 277 17.34 -25.41 -16.67
C SER A 277 15.82 -25.61 -16.73
N ARG A 278 15.08 -25.01 -15.79
CA ARG A 278 13.62 -25.18 -15.68
C ARG A 278 12.88 -23.86 -15.43
N ALA A 279 11.69 -23.76 -15.99
CA ALA A 279 10.71 -22.72 -15.70
C ALA A 279 9.57 -23.33 -14.88
N VAL A 280 9.51 -23.03 -13.58
CA VAL A 280 8.50 -23.57 -12.69
C VAL A 280 7.33 -22.60 -12.60
N VAL A 281 6.15 -23.03 -13.04
CA VAL A 281 4.91 -22.25 -13.02
C VAL A 281 4.04 -22.71 -11.86
N PHE A 282 3.59 -21.77 -11.06
CA PHE A 282 2.70 -21.97 -9.94
C PHE A 282 1.46 -21.10 -10.08
N ASP A 283 0.29 -21.73 -10.06
CA ASP A 283 -1.00 -21.05 -9.98
C ASP A 283 -1.72 -21.58 -8.73
N PRO A 284 -2.00 -20.75 -7.71
CA PRO A 284 -2.70 -21.19 -6.49
C PRO A 284 -4.09 -21.77 -6.75
N MET A 285 -4.77 -21.38 -7.83
CA MET A 285 -6.07 -21.92 -8.23
C MET A 285 -5.97 -23.32 -8.87
N GLN A 286 -4.78 -23.69 -9.35
CA GLN A 286 -4.43 -24.98 -9.93
C GLN A 286 -5.33 -25.42 -11.10
N THR A 287 -5.75 -24.48 -11.94
CA THR A 287 -6.56 -24.81 -13.12
C THR A 287 -5.73 -24.84 -14.40
N ASN A 288 -6.02 -25.78 -15.31
CA ASN A 288 -5.34 -25.83 -16.62
C ASN A 288 -5.48 -24.53 -17.40
N LYS A 289 -6.61 -23.84 -17.28
CA LYS A 289 -6.85 -22.52 -17.89
C LYS A 289 -5.76 -21.53 -17.47
N TYR A 290 -5.51 -21.39 -16.18
CA TYR A 290 -4.55 -20.41 -15.67
C TYR A 290 -3.09 -20.79 -15.94
N TYR A 291 -2.73 -22.07 -15.88
CA TYR A 291 -1.40 -22.51 -16.33
C TYR A 291 -1.18 -22.16 -17.81
N ASN A 292 -2.18 -22.35 -18.67
CA ASN A 292 -2.07 -22.01 -20.09
C ASN A 292 -1.93 -20.50 -20.30
N GLN A 293 -2.69 -19.68 -19.58
CA GLN A 293 -2.55 -18.22 -19.62
C GLN A 293 -1.16 -17.78 -19.16
N ALA A 294 -0.64 -18.31 -18.06
CA ALA A 294 0.72 -18.02 -17.59
C ALA A 294 1.77 -18.41 -18.65
N CYS A 295 1.62 -19.55 -19.33
CA CYS A 295 2.50 -19.94 -20.44
C CYS A 295 2.46 -18.94 -21.60
N THR A 296 1.29 -18.39 -21.93
CA THR A 296 1.16 -17.34 -22.93
C THR A 296 1.90 -16.07 -22.52
N VAL A 297 1.77 -15.65 -21.25
CA VAL A 297 2.52 -14.51 -20.71
C VAL A 297 4.03 -14.72 -20.80
N ILE A 298 4.51 -15.91 -20.39
CA ILE A 298 5.94 -16.29 -20.48
C ILE A 298 6.42 -16.16 -21.93
N LYS A 299 5.72 -16.78 -22.89
CA LYS A 299 6.12 -16.74 -24.30
C LYS A 299 6.12 -15.32 -24.85
N LYS A 300 5.10 -14.51 -24.52
CA LYS A 300 4.93 -13.16 -25.06
C LYS A 300 6.00 -12.19 -24.56
N TYR A 301 6.29 -12.19 -23.26
CA TYR A 301 7.11 -11.14 -22.64
C TYR A 301 8.48 -11.62 -22.17
N PHE A 302 8.63 -12.92 -21.92
CA PHE A 302 9.82 -13.48 -21.27
C PHE A 302 10.46 -14.62 -22.08
N GLY A 303 10.08 -14.77 -23.36
CA GLY A 303 10.58 -15.83 -24.24
C GLY A 303 12.11 -15.88 -24.31
N ASN A 304 12.77 -14.73 -24.30
CA ASN A 304 14.24 -14.63 -24.31
C ASN A 304 14.89 -15.19 -23.03
N TYR A 305 14.18 -15.16 -21.90
CA TYR A 305 14.66 -15.71 -20.64
C TYR A 305 14.30 -17.20 -20.47
N SER A 306 13.23 -17.66 -21.13
CA SER A 306 12.69 -19.00 -20.94
C SER A 306 12.95 -19.98 -22.07
N SER A 307 13.53 -19.55 -23.20
CA SER A 307 13.62 -20.34 -24.45
C SER A 307 14.26 -21.72 -24.27
N ASN A 308 15.26 -21.83 -23.39
CA ASN A 308 16.00 -23.05 -23.13
C ASN A 308 15.56 -23.79 -21.85
N LEU A 309 14.48 -23.33 -21.21
CA LEU A 309 14.05 -23.87 -19.92
C LEU A 309 12.91 -24.89 -20.09
N LYS A 310 13.05 -26.04 -19.41
CA LYS A 310 11.97 -27.02 -19.33
C LYS A 310 10.84 -26.50 -18.47
N LEU A 311 9.63 -26.42 -19.02
CA LEU A 311 8.45 -26.00 -18.27
C LEU A 311 8.03 -27.09 -17.26
N VAL A 312 7.83 -26.70 -16.01
CA VAL A 312 7.38 -27.56 -14.90
C VAL A 312 6.22 -26.88 -14.18
N ARG A 313 5.22 -27.64 -13.76
CA ARG A 313 4.10 -27.11 -12.95
C ARG A 313 4.31 -27.45 -11.48
N GLN A 314 4.15 -26.44 -10.62
CA GLN A 314 4.03 -26.61 -9.18
C GLN A 314 2.55 -26.81 -8.84
N HIS A 315 2.23 -27.94 -8.19
CA HIS A 315 0.85 -28.38 -7.91
C HIS A 315 0.44 -28.26 -6.43
N ALA A 316 1.24 -27.58 -5.61
CA ALA A 316 0.93 -27.35 -4.20
C ALA A 316 1.58 -26.06 -3.70
N PRO A 317 0.94 -25.35 -2.76
CA PRO A 317 -0.39 -25.60 -2.19
C PRO A 317 -1.53 -25.14 -3.11
N ARG A 318 -2.75 -25.64 -2.88
CA ARG A 318 -3.97 -25.13 -3.52
C ARG A 318 -4.61 -24.07 -2.62
N GLN A 319 -5.08 -22.99 -3.22
CA GLN A 319 -5.85 -21.97 -2.51
C GLN A 319 -7.30 -22.44 -2.31
N GLU A 320 -7.81 -22.27 -1.08
CA GLU A 320 -9.18 -22.64 -0.69
C GLU A 320 -10.12 -21.43 -0.50
N ASP A 321 -9.58 -20.21 -0.49
CA ASP A 321 -10.31 -18.96 -0.32
C ASP A 321 -10.24 -18.06 -1.58
N THR A 322 -10.63 -16.79 -1.49
CA THR A 322 -10.63 -15.84 -2.61
C THR A 322 -9.46 -14.86 -2.59
N ASN A 323 -8.57 -14.91 -1.59
CA ASN A 323 -7.61 -13.83 -1.30
C ASN A 323 -6.19 -14.30 -0.99
N SER A 324 -5.94 -15.61 -0.91
CA SER A 324 -4.62 -16.15 -0.56
C SER A 324 -3.69 -16.35 -1.76
N CYS A 325 -4.07 -15.93 -2.97
CA CYS A 325 -3.23 -16.10 -4.16
C CYS A 325 -1.87 -15.41 -3.99
N GLY A 326 -1.87 -14.18 -3.47
CA GLY A 326 -0.66 -13.39 -3.23
C GLY A 326 0.30 -14.05 -2.24
N PRO A 327 -0.12 -14.32 -0.98
CA PRO A 327 0.74 -14.97 0.01
C PRO A 327 1.28 -16.34 -0.44
N LEU A 328 0.49 -17.09 -1.21
CA LEU A 328 0.90 -18.39 -1.75
C LEU A 328 1.96 -18.25 -2.84
N VAL A 329 1.83 -17.27 -3.74
CA VAL A 329 2.87 -16.97 -4.74
C VAL A 329 4.17 -16.54 -4.07
N LEU A 330 4.10 -15.73 -3.01
CA LEU A 330 5.27 -15.33 -2.22
C LEU A 330 5.93 -16.51 -1.52
N LEU A 331 5.15 -17.44 -0.94
CA LEU A 331 5.66 -18.68 -0.36
C LEU A 331 6.36 -19.54 -1.41
N PHE A 332 5.75 -19.68 -2.59
CA PHE A 332 6.35 -20.38 -3.71
C PHE A 332 7.71 -19.76 -4.09
N PHE A 333 7.79 -18.44 -4.23
CA PHE A 333 9.05 -17.75 -4.53
C PHE A 333 10.10 -17.98 -3.44
N GLU A 334 9.76 -17.83 -2.16
CA GLU A 334 10.71 -18.04 -1.07
C GLU A 334 11.23 -19.48 -1.04
N CYS A 335 10.34 -20.47 -1.18
CA CYS A 335 10.73 -21.89 -1.23
C CYS A 335 11.67 -22.17 -2.41
N MET A 336 11.38 -21.63 -3.59
CA MET A 336 12.25 -21.78 -4.76
C MET A 336 13.62 -21.17 -4.55
N VAL A 337 13.67 -19.93 -4.02
CA VAL A 337 14.91 -19.22 -3.68
C VAL A 337 15.77 -20.03 -2.70
N ARG A 338 15.15 -20.59 -1.67
CA ARG A 338 15.80 -21.39 -0.62
C ARG A 338 16.08 -22.84 -1.04
N GLY A 339 15.64 -23.27 -2.22
CA GLY A 339 15.78 -24.66 -2.67
C GLY A 339 14.97 -25.68 -1.87
N MET A 340 13.86 -25.26 -1.26
CA MET A 340 13.00 -26.07 -0.41
C MET A 340 11.73 -26.52 -1.12
N ALA A 341 11.13 -27.62 -0.66
CA ALA A 341 9.79 -28.00 -1.08
C ALA A 341 8.75 -26.98 -0.59
N VAL A 342 7.77 -26.67 -1.44
CA VAL A 342 6.65 -25.79 -1.07
C VAL A 342 5.68 -26.57 -0.18
N PRO A 343 5.49 -26.19 1.10
CA PRO A 343 4.61 -26.94 1.99
C PRO A 343 3.13 -26.68 1.66
N ASN A 344 2.28 -27.64 2.02
CA ASN A 344 0.85 -27.34 2.17
C ASN A 344 0.66 -26.40 3.36
N VAL A 345 -0.27 -25.46 3.23
CA VAL A 345 -0.53 -24.46 4.26
C VAL A 345 -2.02 -24.38 4.60
N ALA A 346 -2.32 -24.42 5.88
CA ALA A 346 -3.65 -24.17 6.44
C ALA A 346 -3.90 -22.67 6.60
N ARG A 347 -5.16 -22.30 6.85
CA ARG A 347 -5.60 -20.90 7.02
C ARG A 347 -4.81 -20.12 8.09
N GLU A 348 -4.52 -20.74 9.23
CA GLU A 348 -3.74 -20.09 10.30
C GLU A 348 -2.29 -19.84 9.89
N GLN A 349 -1.69 -20.76 9.13
CA GLN A 349 -0.35 -20.59 8.58
C GLN A 349 -0.31 -19.49 7.52
N LEU A 350 -1.37 -19.31 6.73
CA LEU A 350 -1.50 -18.20 5.79
C LEU A 350 -1.55 -16.83 6.50
N ALA A 351 -2.32 -16.73 7.59
CA ALA A 351 -2.35 -15.52 8.41
C ALA A 351 -0.96 -15.21 9.00
N TYR A 352 -0.27 -16.23 9.48
CA TYR A 352 1.12 -16.09 9.95
C TYR A 352 2.09 -15.69 8.83
N LEU A 353 1.99 -16.29 7.63
CA LEU A 353 2.85 -15.94 6.49
C LEU A 353 2.67 -14.48 6.08
N ARG A 354 1.43 -13.97 6.08
CA ARG A 354 1.13 -12.55 5.85
C ARG A 354 1.86 -11.64 6.86
N PHE A 355 1.73 -11.95 8.15
CA PHE A 355 2.44 -11.21 9.20
C PHE A 355 3.96 -11.34 9.05
N ARG A 356 4.47 -12.53 8.76
CA ARG A 356 5.90 -12.80 8.60
C ARG A 356 6.48 -11.98 7.45
N TYR A 357 5.81 -11.94 6.30
CA TYR A 357 6.26 -11.15 5.16
C TYR A 357 6.30 -9.67 5.48
N LEU A 358 5.21 -9.13 6.05
CA LEU A 358 5.17 -7.78 6.58
C LEU A 358 6.39 -7.52 7.48
N PHE A 359 6.55 -8.30 8.56
CA PHE A 359 7.61 -8.15 9.55
C PHE A 359 9.02 -8.19 8.96
N LEU A 360 9.30 -9.15 8.08
CA LEU A 360 10.61 -9.31 7.47
C LEU A 360 10.95 -8.18 6.50
N THR A 361 9.96 -7.69 5.75
CA THR A 361 10.18 -6.61 4.77
C THR A 361 10.31 -5.25 5.43
N SER A 362 9.69 -5.04 6.59
CA SER A 362 9.66 -3.73 7.24
C SER A 362 10.44 -3.67 8.55
N LYS A 363 11.49 -4.51 8.69
CA LYS A 363 12.41 -4.43 9.84
C LYS A 363 12.95 -3.01 10.07
N GLY A 364 13.21 -2.23 9.02
CA GLY A 364 13.63 -0.82 9.16
C GLY A 364 12.55 0.09 9.79
N VAL A 365 11.27 -0.25 9.63
CA VAL A 365 10.12 0.45 10.21
C VAL A 365 9.88 -0.02 11.65
N PHE A 366 10.07 -1.31 11.92
CA PHE A 366 9.87 -1.90 13.25
C PHE A 366 11.06 -1.74 14.21
N CYS A 367 12.29 -1.70 13.73
CA CYS A 367 13.50 -1.77 14.55
C CYS A 367 14.27 -0.46 14.69
N ARG A 368 13.89 0.62 14.00
CA ARG A 368 14.50 1.93 14.28
C ARG A 368 14.00 2.42 15.63
N SER A 369 14.92 2.49 16.60
CA SER A 369 14.73 3.30 17.79
C SER A 369 14.66 4.77 17.35
N PRO A 370 13.86 5.64 17.99
CA PRO A 370 13.88 7.07 17.72
C PRO A 370 15.26 7.73 17.91
N ASP A 371 16.19 7.05 18.57
CA ASP A 371 17.43 7.63 19.09
C ASP A 371 18.64 7.62 18.13
N THR A 372 18.50 7.15 16.88
CA THR A 372 19.61 7.23 15.91
C THR A 372 19.50 8.40 14.93
N ALA A 373 18.69 9.41 15.24
CA ALA A 373 18.66 10.69 14.53
C ALA A 373 19.61 11.72 15.19
N THR A 374 20.79 11.31 15.60
CA THR A 374 21.88 12.23 15.95
C THR A 374 23.21 11.55 15.69
N SER A 375 23.82 11.90 14.54
CA SER A 375 25.26 12.10 14.34
C SER A 375 25.60 11.74 12.90
N GLU A 376 25.62 12.73 12.03
CA GLU A 376 26.69 12.92 11.04
C GLU A 376 26.59 14.38 10.58
N GLU A 377 27.72 15.09 10.74
CA GLU A 377 27.92 16.52 10.47
C GLU A 377 27.69 16.92 9.01
#